data_AF-X1HP63-F1
#
_entry.id   AF-X1HP63-F1
#
_cell.length_a   1.000
_cell.length_b   1.000
_cell.length_c   1.000
_cell.angle_alpha   90.00
_cell.angle_beta   90.00
_cell.angle_gamma   90.00
#
_symmetry.space_group_name_H-M   'P 1'
#
loop_
_entity.id
_entity.type
_entity.pdbx_description
1 polymer ?
#
loop_
_entity_poly.entity_id
_entity_poly.type
_entity_poly.pdbx_seq_one_letter_code
_entity_poly.pdbx_strand_id
1 'polypeptide(L)'
;MPIRVRAKPPGEFIRDHLVSVGGMDYPQSIHRAYKAYLKAQGLKDGCSRASMSAYIWRANKMGLIVFDHAEAPAYWNAIEDGVEVPADYVRESRPQAPSPRHYYRIIDPTDDRWI
;
A
#
# COMPACT_ATOMS: atom_id res chain seq x y z
N MET A 1 23.05 -9.64 -26.49
CA MET A 1 21.59 -9.39 -26.51
C MET A 1 21.18 -8.90 -25.13
N PRO A 2 20.37 -7.83 -24.98
CA PRO A 2 19.88 -7.43 -23.66
C PRO A 2 19.02 -8.56 -23.10
N ILE A 3 19.44 -9.13 -21.97
CA ILE A 3 18.64 -10.10 -21.22
C ILE A 3 17.48 -9.30 -20.63
N ARG A 4 16.26 -9.49 -21.16
CA ARG A 4 15.05 -9.00 -20.50
C ARG A 4 14.90 -9.79 -19.20
N VAL A 5 15.44 -9.26 -18.11
CA VAL A 5 15.16 -9.79 -16.77
C VAL A 5 13.65 -9.65 -16.58
N ARG A 6 12.93 -10.78 -16.61
CA ARG A 6 11.49 -10.81 -16.32
C ARG A 6 11.33 -10.61 -14.82
N ALA A 7 11.30 -9.35 -14.37
CA ALA A 7 10.74 -9.07 -13.05
C ALA A 7 9.31 -9.58 -12.99
N LYS A 8 8.88 -9.98 -11.80
CA LYS A 8 7.49 -10.39 -11.58
C LYS A 8 6.54 -9.26 -11.99
N PRO A 9 5.44 -9.56 -12.68
CA PRO A 9 4.42 -8.58 -12.96
C PRO A 9 3.82 -8.04 -11.64
N PRO A 10 3.23 -6.83 -11.65
CA PRO A 10 2.67 -6.23 -10.45
C PRO A 10 1.63 -7.11 -9.73
N GLY A 11 0.81 -7.88 -10.46
CA GLY A 11 -0.17 -8.80 -9.88
C GLY A 11 0.49 -9.87 -9.01
N GLU A 12 1.39 -10.67 -9.58
CA GLU A 12 2.16 -11.68 -8.86
C GLU A 12 2.93 -11.10 -7.67
N PHE A 13 3.51 -9.91 -7.84
CA PHE A 13 4.20 -9.24 -6.73
C PHE A 13 3.24 -8.86 -5.60
N ILE A 14 2.08 -8.27 -5.91
CA ILE A 14 1.09 -7.88 -4.90
C ILE A 14 0.64 -9.11 -4.11
N ARG A 15 0.36 -10.22 -4.78
CA ARG A 15 0.01 -11.49 -4.14
C ARG A 15 1.09 -11.92 -3.15
N ASP A 16 2.32 -12.09 -3.63
CA ASP A 16 3.42 -12.60 -2.83
C ASP A 16 3.75 -11.68 -1.65
N HIS A 17 3.70 -10.35 -1.89
CA HIS A 17 3.88 -9.34 -0.87
C HIS A 17 2.81 -9.45 0.21
N LEU A 18 1.52 -9.47 -0.17
CA LEU A 18 0.41 -9.57 0.79
C LEU A 18 0.50 -10.85 1.62
N VAL A 19 0.85 -12.00 1.00
CA VAL A 19 1.10 -13.24 1.75
C VAL A 19 2.26 -13.06 2.74
N SER A 20 3.36 -12.42 2.32
CA SER A 20 4.55 -12.25 3.15
C SER A 20 4.33 -11.37 4.39
N VAL A 21 3.46 -10.36 4.30
CA VAL A 21 3.17 -9.41 5.40
C VAL A 21 1.98 -9.82 6.27
N GLY A 22 1.47 -11.05 6.11
CA GLY A 22 0.39 -11.59 6.96
C GLY A 22 -1.02 -11.40 6.40
N GLY A 23 -1.15 -11.16 5.09
CA GLY A 23 -2.41 -11.15 4.35
C GLY A 23 -3.02 -9.77 4.11
N MET A 24 -2.41 -8.69 4.59
CA MET A 24 -2.99 -7.35 4.49
C MET A 24 -1.94 -6.25 4.44
N ASP A 25 -2.14 -5.25 3.57
CA ASP A 25 -1.33 -4.05 3.53
C ASP A 25 -2.05 -2.89 2.84
N TYR A 26 -1.47 -1.69 2.88
CA TYR A 26 -1.99 -0.49 2.24
C TYR A 26 -1.25 -0.15 0.92
N PRO A 27 -1.92 0.48 -0.07
CA PRO A 27 -1.37 0.70 -1.42
C PRO A 27 0.00 1.37 -1.47
N GLN A 28 0.26 2.34 -0.59
CA GLN A 28 1.54 3.05 -0.56
C GLN A 28 2.69 2.13 -0.09
N SER A 29 2.44 1.22 0.86
CA SER A 29 3.44 0.24 1.29
C SER A 29 3.76 -0.76 0.19
N ILE A 30 2.72 -1.34 -0.43
CA ILE A 30 2.85 -2.25 -1.58
C ILE A 30 3.69 -1.63 -2.70
N HIS A 31 3.40 -0.36 -3.06
CA HIS A 31 4.16 0.34 -4.09
C HIS A 31 5.62 0.59 -3.70
N ARG A 32 5.90 0.91 -2.42
CA ARG A 32 7.28 1.07 -1.93
C ARG A 32 8.04 -0.26 -1.96
N ALA A 33 7.40 -1.34 -1.53
CA ALA A 33 7.96 -2.69 -1.57
C ALA A 33 8.28 -3.10 -3.01
N TYR A 34 7.38 -2.83 -3.96
CA TYR A 34 7.62 -3.16 -5.37
C TYR A 34 8.80 -2.36 -5.94
N LYS A 35 8.91 -1.07 -5.62
CA LYS A 35 10.08 -0.27 -6.02
C LYS A 35 11.38 -0.80 -5.43
N ALA A 36 11.37 -1.24 -4.17
CA ALA A 36 12.55 -1.84 -3.55
C ALA A 36 12.93 -3.17 -4.22
N TYR A 37 11.94 -4.01 -4.52
CA TYR A 37 12.13 -5.25 -5.28
C TYR A 37 12.76 -4.99 -6.65
N LEU A 38 12.21 -4.06 -7.44
CA LEU A 38 12.76 -3.73 -8.76
C LEU A 38 14.20 -3.18 -8.67
N LYS A 39 14.47 -2.32 -7.68
CA LYS A 39 15.82 -1.79 -7.44
C LYS A 39 16.81 -2.90 -7.10
N ALA A 40 16.42 -3.87 -6.28
CA ALA A 40 17.26 -5.02 -5.92
C ALA A 40 17.57 -5.91 -7.14
N GLN A 41 16.68 -5.95 -8.13
CA GLN A 41 16.88 -6.63 -9.41
C GLN A 41 17.68 -5.80 -10.43
N GLY A 42 18.15 -4.60 -10.06
CA GLY A 42 18.88 -3.70 -10.96
C GLY A 42 18.00 -2.99 -11.99
N LEU A 43 16.68 -3.02 -11.84
CA LEU A 43 15.71 -2.42 -12.76
C LEU A 43 15.40 -0.97 -12.34
N LYS A 44 15.51 -0.05 -13.29
CA LYS A 44 15.25 1.40 -13.09
C LYS A 44 13.85 1.82 -13.54
N ASP A 45 13.32 1.18 -14.58
CA ASP A 45 12.03 1.51 -15.18
C ASP A 45 10.92 0.62 -14.61
N GLY A 46 10.37 1.04 -13.47
CA GLY A 46 9.29 0.35 -12.77
C GLY A 46 7.90 0.95 -13.01
N CYS A 47 6.90 0.23 -12.51
CA CYS A 47 5.51 0.68 -12.47
C CYS A 47 5.40 2.02 -11.70
N SER A 48 4.71 3.00 -12.28
CA SER A 48 4.41 4.27 -11.60
C SER A 48 3.43 4.05 -10.44
N ARG A 49 3.33 5.02 -9.51
CA ARG A 49 2.32 4.96 -8.44
C ARG A 49 0.90 4.85 -9.00
N ALA A 50 0.58 5.61 -10.05
CA ALA A 50 -0.74 5.60 -10.68
C ALA A 50 -1.06 4.23 -11.30
N SER A 51 -0.07 3.66 -12.01
CA SER A 51 -0.17 2.32 -12.58
C SER A 51 -0.38 1.26 -11.48
N MET A 52 0.35 1.34 -10.36
CA MET A 52 0.17 0.43 -9.23
C MET A 52 -1.23 0.56 -8.61
N SER A 53 -1.74 1.78 -8.41
CA SER A 53 -3.10 2.00 -7.95
C SER A 53 -4.15 1.38 -8.89
N ALA A 54 -3.92 1.44 -10.20
CA ALA A 54 -4.82 0.80 -11.18
C ALA A 54 -4.82 -0.73 -11.05
N TYR A 55 -3.67 -1.35 -10.79
CA TYR A 55 -3.59 -2.79 -10.50
C TYR A 55 -4.37 -3.16 -9.24
N ILE A 56 -4.19 -2.41 -8.14
CA ILE A 56 -4.92 -2.64 -6.89
C ILE A 56 -6.43 -2.49 -7.11
N TRP A 57 -6.86 -1.45 -7.84
CA TRP A 57 -8.27 -1.27 -8.18
C TRP A 57 -8.83 -2.45 -9.00
N ARG A 58 -8.08 -2.93 -10.00
CA ARG A 58 -8.48 -4.07 -10.81
C ARG A 58 -8.53 -5.36 -10.00
N ALA A 59 -7.53 -5.64 -9.16
CA ALA A 59 -7.51 -6.79 -8.26
C ALA A 59 -8.72 -6.76 -7.31
N ASN A 60 -9.09 -5.58 -6.81
CA ASN A 60 -10.27 -5.41 -5.98
C ASN A 60 -11.57 -5.70 -6.74
N LYS A 61 -11.70 -5.18 -7.97
CA LYS A 61 -12.87 -5.46 -8.83
C LYS A 61 -12.99 -6.92 -9.24
N MET A 62 -11.88 -7.65 -9.34
CA MET A 62 -11.87 -9.08 -9.63
C MET A 62 -12.12 -9.96 -8.40
N GLY A 63 -12.16 -9.37 -7.20
CA GLY A 63 -12.34 -10.10 -5.94
C GLY A 63 -11.09 -10.78 -5.40
N LEU A 64 -9.90 -10.46 -5.95
CA LEU A 64 -8.63 -11.01 -5.47
C LEU A 64 -8.19 -10.39 -4.14
N ILE A 65 -8.55 -9.13 -3.94
CA ILE A 65 -8.34 -8.39 -2.70
C ILE A 65 -9.62 -7.65 -2.31
N VAL A 66 -9.84 -7.46 -1.02
CA VAL A 66 -11.00 -6.72 -0.50
C VAL A 66 -10.53 -5.60 0.41
N PHE A 67 -11.21 -4.46 0.37
CA PHE A 67 -11.00 -3.41 1.35
C PHE A 67 -11.38 -3.95 2.74
N ASP A 68 -10.44 -3.89 3.67
CA ASP A 68 -10.63 -4.42 5.01
C ASP A 68 -11.06 -3.31 5.97
N HIS A 69 -10.20 -2.31 6.16
CA HIS A 69 -10.49 -1.14 6.99
C HIS A 69 -9.66 0.08 6.56
N ALA A 70 -10.03 1.23 7.10
CA ALA A 70 -9.26 2.46 6.99
C ALA A 70 -8.70 2.81 8.36
N GLU A 71 -7.37 2.84 8.50
CA GLU A 71 -6.74 3.36 9.71
C GLU A 71 -6.87 4.89 9.70
N ALA A 72 -7.44 5.43 10.77
CA ALA A 72 -7.51 6.87 10.96
C ALA A 72 -6.10 7.45 10.92
N PRO A 73 -5.87 8.59 10.25
CA PRO A 73 -4.56 9.20 10.21
C PRO A 73 -4.10 9.50 11.64
N ALA A 74 -2.97 8.91 12.05
CA ALA A 74 -2.30 9.31 13.28
C ALA A 74 -1.82 10.76 13.09
N TYR A 75 -2.46 11.70 13.78
CA TYR A 75 -2.00 13.07 13.82
C TYR A 75 -0.71 13.12 14.62
N TRP A 76 0.33 13.75 14.07
CA TRP A 76 1.44 14.17 14.90
C TRP A 76 0.92 15.26 15.82
N ASN A 77 0.80 14.95 17.11
CA ASN A 77 0.16 15.86 18.04
C ASN A 77 1.11 16.90 18.61
N ALA A 78 2.44 16.72 18.48
CA ALA A 78 3.45 17.59 19.11
C ALA A 78 3.17 17.85 20.61
N ILE A 79 2.39 16.98 21.23
CA ILE A 79 2.10 16.99 22.66
C ILE A 79 3.23 16.18 23.31
N GLU A 80 3.90 16.76 24.28
CA GLU A 80 4.84 16.03 25.12
C GLU A 80 4.09 14.98 25.94
N ASP A 81 4.68 13.80 26.12
CA ASP A 81 4.09 12.74 26.93
C ASP A 81 3.76 13.26 28.34
N GLY A 82 2.49 13.15 28.75
CA GLY A 82 2.00 13.56 30.07
C GLY A 82 1.27 14.91 30.13
N VAL A 83 1.11 15.63 29.02
CA VAL A 83 0.32 16.87 28.98
C VAL A 83 -1.16 16.55 28.70
N GLU A 84 -2.04 16.94 29.62
CA GLU A 84 -3.49 16.82 29.47
C GLU A 84 -4.01 17.94 28.55
N VAL A 85 -4.63 17.58 27.42
CA VAL A 85 -5.16 18.56 26.47
C VAL A 85 -6.57 18.95 26.89
N PRO A 86 -6.88 20.26 26.98
CA PRO A 86 -8.24 20.72 27.26
C PRO A 86 -9.25 20.20 26.23
N ALA A 87 -10.44 19.80 26.70
CA ALA A 87 -11.49 19.21 25.86
C ALA A 87 -12.00 20.16 24.75
N ASP A 88 -11.80 21.46 24.92
CA ASP A 88 -12.18 22.55 24.01
C ASP A 88 -11.03 23.02 23.10
N TYR A 89 -9.88 22.36 23.15
CA TYR A 89 -8.74 22.71 22.29
C TYR A 89 -9.06 22.43 20.82
N VAL A 90 -9.44 23.49 20.09
CA VAL A 90 -9.63 23.46 18.63
C VAL A 90 -8.30 23.78 17.95
N ARG A 91 -7.69 22.76 17.34
CA ARG A 91 -6.37 22.85 16.70
C ARG A 91 -6.47 23.60 15.36
N GLU A 92 -6.02 24.85 15.32
CA GLU A 92 -6.16 25.76 14.17
C GLU A 92 -5.31 25.43 12.92
N SER A 93 -4.50 24.38 12.90
CA SER A 93 -3.62 24.09 11.75
C SER A 93 -3.71 22.66 11.20
N ARG A 94 -4.60 22.42 10.22
CA ARG A 94 -4.23 22.28 8.78
C ARG A 94 -5.36 21.69 7.91
N PRO A 95 -5.49 22.11 6.62
CA PRO A 95 -6.64 21.83 5.75
C PRO A 95 -6.58 20.49 4.98
N GLN A 96 -5.60 19.64 5.26
CA GLN A 96 -5.47 18.33 4.61
C GLN A 96 -5.04 17.32 5.67
N ALA A 97 -6.03 16.72 6.33
CA ALA A 97 -5.80 15.48 7.06
C ALA A 97 -5.10 14.48 6.10
N PRO A 98 -4.05 13.76 6.55
CA PRO A 98 -3.50 12.68 5.75
C PRO A 98 -4.66 11.76 5.37
N SER A 99 -4.79 11.41 4.08
CA SER A 99 -5.83 10.47 3.68
C SER A 99 -5.68 9.19 4.50
N PRO A 100 -6.77 8.63 5.04
CA PRO A 100 -6.75 7.39 5.80
C PRO A 100 -5.96 6.31 5.05
N ARG A 101 -5.23 5.48 5.80
CA ARG A 101 -4.54 4.33 5.20
C ARG A 101 -5.58 3.24 4.95
N HIS A 102 -5.93 3.04 3.69
CA HIS A 102 -6.84 1.97 3.30
C HIS A 102 -6.07 0.66 3.20
N TYR A 103 -6.42 -0.29 4.06
CA TYR A 103 -5.85 -1.62 4.06
C TYR A 103 -6.67 -2.54 3.16
N TYR A 104 -5.97 -3.33 2.36
CA TYR A 104 -6.55 -4.35 1.50
C TYR A 104 -6.07 -5.72 1.97
N ARG A 105 -7.03 -6.63 2.13
CA ARG A 105 -6.78 -8.02 2.51
C ARG A 105 -6.84 -8.92 1.29
N ILE A 106 -5.89 -9.85 1.20
CA ILE A 106 -5.91 -10.91 0.17
C ILE A 106 -7.02 -11.91 0.48
N ILE A 107 -7.75 -12.34 -0.56
CA ILE A 107 -8.82 -13.33 -0.42
C ILE A 107 -8.30 -14.72 -0.74
N ASP A 108 -7.81 -14.92 -1.96
CA ASP A 108 -7.28 -16.19 -2.42
C ASP A 108 -5.91 -15.99 -3.07
N PRO A 109 -4.82 -16.42 -2.42
CA PRO A 109 -3.48 -16.35 -3.01
C PRO A 109 -3.27 -17.39 -4.12
N THR A 110 -4.09 -18.42 -4.21
CA THR A 110 -3.94 -19.49 -5.22
C THR A 110 -4.70 -19.21 -6.52
N ASP A 111 -5.43 -18.09 -6.58
CA ASP A 111 -6.23 -17.71 -7.75
C ASP A 111 -5.35 -17.47 -9.00
N ASP A 112 -5.65 -18.16 -10.09
CA ASP A 112 -4.89 -18.07 -11.35
C ASP A 112 -4.98 -16.69 -12.02
N ARG A 113 -5.86 -15.79 -11.56
CA ARG A 113 -6.00 -14.43 -12.12
C ARG A 113 -4.94 -13.44 -11.62
N TRP A 114 -4.00 -13.88 -10.78
CA TRP A 114 -2.88 -13.08 -10.30
C TRP A 114 -1.77 -12.79 -11.34
N ILE A 115 -1.82 -13.46 -12.50
CA ILE A 115 -0.82 -13.41 -13.59
C ILE A 115 -0.86 -12.08 -14.37
#